data_AF-A0A2U1B970-F1
#
_entry.id   AF-A0A2U1B970-F1
#
_cell.length_a   1.000
_cell.length_b   1.000
_cell.length_c   1.000
_cell.angle_alpha   90.00
_cell.angle_beta   90.00
_cell.angle_gamma   90.00
#
_symmetry.space_group_name_H-M   'P 1'
#
loop_
_entity.id
_entity.type
_entity.pdbx_description
1 polymer ?
#
loop_
_entity_poly.entity_id
_entity_poly.type
_entity_poly.pdbx_seq_one_letter_code
_entity_poly.pdbx_strand_id
1 'polypeptide(L)'
;MAEETDLIEELDTDIVRRTLVDSTAGGAELDIRTPYVIREVPVPTRMRIPLYVAGELKSAEELAELGLTVREYTRLEVETAQYAAVYAANPTLAERVRQYSALLDAHGLAATATSDEISAAIMGDETKTDAEKTAAGAALLTLIHDIEINYQETGEPGLDAWAALPKLIKYLPVTAETPEQGA
;
A
#
# COMPACT_ATOMS: atom_id res chain seq x y z
N MET A 1 12.18 55.49 -81.27
CA MET A 1 11.36 54.96 -80.17
C MET A 1 12.34 54.28 -79.23
N ALA A 2 12.81 54.99 -78.21
CA ALA A 2 13.77 54.44 -77.26
C ALA A 2 13.00 53.56 -76.27
N GLU A 3 13.45 52.32 -76.08
CA GLU A 3 12.95 51.43 -75.04
C GLU A 3 13.29 52.02 -73.66
N GLU A 4 12.25 52.34 -72.91
CA GLU A 4 12.33 52.71 -71.50
C GLU A 4 12.76 51.45 -70.75
N THR A 5 14.00 51.44 -70.27
CA THR A 5 14.54 50.39 -69.42
C THR A 5 14.13 50.73 -67.99
N ASP A 6 13.15 50.02 -67.46
CA ASP A 6 12.78 50.11 -66.04
C ASP A 6 14.00 49.72 -65.19
N LEU A 7 14.67 50.73 -64.62
CA LEU A 7 15.73 50.57 -63.64
C LEU A 7 15.08 50.21 -62.30
N ILE A 8 15.18 48.94 -61.89
CA ILE A 8 14.79 48.51 -60.55
C ILE A 8 15.83 49.10 -59.56
N GLU A 9 15.37 49.94 -58.63
CA GLU A 9 16.20 50.54 -57.59
C GLU A 9 16.61 49.45 -56.57
N GLU A 10 17.92 49.16 -56.49
CA GLU A 10 18.47 48.25 -55.47
C GLU A 10 18.39 48.91 -54.09
N LEU A 11 17.72 48.27 -53.14
CA LEU A 11 17.59 48.78 -51.78
C LEU A 11 18.67 48.14 -50.89
N ASP A 12 19.20 48.89 -49.91
CA ASP A 12 20.14 48.36 -48.91
C ASP A 12 19.56 47.19 -48.08
N THR A 13 18.24 47.03 -48.10
CA THR A 13 17.52 45.93 -47.44
C THR A 13 17.41 44.66 -48.30
N ASP A 14 17.88 44.70 -49.54
CA ASP A 14 17.77 43.58 -50.46
C ASP A 14 18.64 42.41 -50.01
N ILE A 15 18.02 41.23 -49.95
CA ILE A 15 18.71 40.00 -49.54
C ILE A 15 19.47 39.44 -50.75
N VAL A 16 20.76 39.76 -50.84
CA VAL A 16 21.63 39.36 -51.95
C VAL A 16 22.21 37.94 -51.82
N ARG A 17 22.25 37.37 -50.61
CA ARG A 17 22.80 36.02 -50.36
C ARG A 17 22.13 35.35 -49.14
N ARG A 18 21.93 34.03 -49.23
CA ARG A 18 21.58 33.17 -48.10
C ARG A 18 22.67 32.12 -47.89
N THR A 19 23.05 31.89 -46.65
CA THR A 19 24.05 30.89 -46.23
C THR A 19 23.49 30.10 -45.06
N LEU A 20 23.96 28.87 -44.85
CA LEU A 20 23.63 28.11 -43.65
C LEU A 20 24.65 28.46 -42.58
N VAL A 21 24.21 28.71 -41.34
CA VAL A 21 25.12 29.01 -40.22
C VAL A 21 24.92 27.97 -39.13
N ASP A 22 26.01 27.30 -38.78
CA ASP A 22 26.02 26.27 -37.75
C ASP A 22 26.31 26.89 -36.38
N SER A 23 25.25 27.20 -35.63
CA SER A 23 25.36 27.74 -34.27
C SER A 23 26.03 26.78 -33.27
N THR A 24 26.06 25.48 -33.56
CA THR A 24 26.66 24.46 -32.70
C THR A 24 28.16 24.26 -32.95
N ALA A 25 28.66 24.77 -34.08
CA ALA A 25 30.08 24.76 -34.46
C ALA A 25 30.67 26.18 -34.48
N GLY A 26 30.30 27.01 -33.50
CA GLY A 26 30.87 28.35 -33.36
C GLY A 26 30.46 29.35 -34.45
N GLY A 27 29.33 29.13 -35.13
CA GLY A 27 28.84 30.03 -36.17
C GLY A 27 29.47 29.82 -37.54
N ALA A 28 30.02 28.63 -37.81
CA ALA A 28 30.60 28.31 -39.11
C ALA A 28 29.55 28.44 -40.23
N GLU A 29 29.91 29.15 -41.30
CA GLU A 29 29.10 29.16 -42.52
C GLU A 29 29.29 27.84 -43.28
N LEU A 30 28.17 27.27 -43.72
CA LEU A 30 28.12 26.08 -44.56
C LEU A 30 27.57 26.45 -45.94
N ASP A 31 28.03 25.74 -46.96
CA ASP A 31 27.45 25.84 -48.30
C ASP A 31 25.95 25.50 -48.21
N ILE A 32 25.10 26.31 -48.84
CA ILE A 32 23.64 26.09 -48.84
C ILE A 32 23.24 24.76 -49.49
N ARG A 33 24.15 24.14 -50.25
CA ARG A 33 24.00 22.80 -50.85
C ARG A 33 24.49 21.67 -49.95
N THR A 34 25.02 21.95 -48.76
CA THR A 34 25.46 20.92 -47.81
C THR A 34 24.29 19.99 -47.47
N PRO A 35 24.36 18.69 -47.83
CA PRO A 35 23.19 17.81 -47.80
C PRO A 35 22.81 17.33 -46.39
N TYR A 36 23.76 17.30 -45.45
CA TYR A 36 23.53 16.94 -44.06
C TYR A 36 24.67 17.45 -43.17
N VAL A 37 24.38 17.55 -41.88
CA VAL A 37 25.38 17.76 -40.82
C VAL A 37 25.39 16.54 -39.91
N ILE A 38 26.56 16.16 -39.38
CA ILE A 38 26.70 15.05 -38.44
C ILE A 38 26.66 15.62 -37.02
N ARG A 39 25.84 14.99 -36.16
CA ARG A 39 25.69 15.35 -34.74
C ARG A 39 25.61 14.10 -33.89
N GLU A 40 26.30 14.11 -32.75
CA GLU A 40 26.01 13.18 -31.67
C GLU A 40 24.82 13.74 -30.88
N VAL A 41 23.74 12.98 -30.85
CA VAL A 41 22.53 13.35 -30.10
C VAL A 41 22.28 12.23 -29.09
N PRO A 42 22.19 12.54 -27.78
CA PRO A 42 21.83 11.53 -26.79
C PRO A 42 20.38 11.07 -27.04
N VAL A 43 20.20 9.78 -27.31
CA VAL A 43 18.86 9.17 -27.51
C VAL A 43 18.46 8.45 -26.22
N PRO A 44 17.26 8.68 -25.66
CA PRO A 44 16.82 7.99 -24.45
C PRO A 44 16.72 6.48 -24.71
N THR A 45 17.56 5.71 -24.04
CA THR A 45 17.65 4.25 -24.14
C THR A 45 17.22 3.61 -22.83
N ARG A 46 16.36 2.60 -22.91
CA ARG A 46 15.94 1.83 -21.72
C ARG A 46 17.07 0.87 -21.32
N MET A 47 17.53 0.98 -20.08
CA MET A 47 18.53 0.09 -19.50
C MET A 47 17.90 -0.81 -18.43
N ARG A 48 18.41 -2.03 -18.29
CA ARG A 48 18.09 -2.91 -17.15
C ARG A 48 19.19 -2.75 -16.12
N ILE A 49 18.87 -2.14 -14.98
CA ILE A 49 19.80 -1.96 -13.88
C ILE A 49 19.46 -2.99 -12.79
N PRO A 50 20.37 -3.89 -12.42
CA PRO A 50 20.12 -4.85 -11.36
C PRO A 50 20.08 -4.13 -10.00
N LEU A 51 19.11 -4.52 -9.17
CA LEU A 51 19.01 -4.06 -7.78
C LEU A 51 19.76 -4.98 -6.81
N TYR A 52 20.16 -6.17 -7.26
CA TYR A 52 20.85 -7.18 -6.46
C TYR A 52 22.19 -7.54 -7.11
N VAL A 53 23.20 -7.75 -6.29
CA VAL A 53 24.54 -8.22 -6.70
C VAL A 53 24.90 -9.41 -5.82
N ALA A 54 25.22 -10.55 -6.45
CA ALA A 54 25.46 -11.82 -5.75
C ALA A 54 24.34 -12.27 -4.78
N GLY A 55 23.08 -11.84 -5.03
CA GLY A 55 21.92 -12.17 -4.21
C GLY A 55 21.63 -11.19 -3.07
N GLU A 56 22.53 -10.24 -2.82
CA GLU A 56 22.34 -9.18 -1.83
C GLU A 56 21.79 -7.91 -2.50
N LEU A 57 20.87 -7.23 -1.81
CA LEU A 57 20.34 -5.95 -2.27
C LEU A 57 21.48 -4.92 -2.26
N LYS A 58 21.53 -4.07 -3.29
CA LYS A 58 22.42 -2.90 -3.34
C LYS A 58 22.36 -2.07 -2.07
N SER A 59 23.46 -1.37 -1.75
CA SER A 59 23.50 -0.51 -0.58
C SER A 59 22.49 0.64 -0.68
N ALA A 60 22.20 1.30 0.45
CA ALA A 60 21.30 2.45 0.46
C ALA A 60 21.82 3.58 -0.45
N GLU A 61 23.13 3.80 -0.50
CA GLU A 61 23.78 4.78 -1.37
C GLU A 61 23.58 4.42 -2.86
N GLU A 62 23.84 3.16 -3.23
CA GLU A 62 23.67 2.70 -4.61
C GLU A 62 22.19 2.71 -5.06
N LEU A 63 21.25 2.49 -4.15
CA LEU A 63 19.82 2.63 -4.42
C LEU A 63 19.42 4.10 -4.57
N ALA A 64 19.98 5.00 -3.76
CA ALA A 64 19.73 6.43 -3.85
C ALA A 64 20.23 7.03 -5.17
N GLU A 65 21.36 6.54 -5.72
CA GLU A 65 21.82 6.91 -7.07
C GLU A 65 20.81 6.54 -8.17
N LEU A 66 19.97 5.53 -7.93
CA LEU A 66 18.87 5.13 -8.81
C LEU A 66 17.55 5.85 -8.49
N GLY A 67 17.54 6.78 -7.53
CA GLY A 67 16.33 7.45 -7.07
C GLY A 67 15.40 6.55 -6.26
N LEU A 68 15.93 5.49 -5.66
CA LEU A 68 15.17 4.51 -4.87
C LEU A 68 15.41 4.71 -3.38
N THR A 69 14.37 4.49 -2.59
CA THR A 69 14.43 4.47 -1.12
C THR A 69 13.80 3.18 -0.61
N VAL A 70 14.39 2.58 0.42
CA VAL A 70 13.79 1.44 1.12
C VAL A 70 12.79 1.97 2.15
N ARG A 71 11.53 1.55 2.04
CA ARG A 71 10.52 1.75 3.08
C ARG A 71 10.39 0.47 3.89
N GLU A 72 10.62 0.57 5.19
CA GLU A 72 10.36 -0.51 6.13
C GLU A 72 8.96 -0.33 6.73
N TYR A 73 8.26 -1.44 6.94
CA TYR A 73 6.98 -1.45 7.64
C TYR A 73 7.17 -2.12 9.00
N THR A 74 6.64 -1.49 10.03
CA THR A 74 6.57 -2.12 11.34
C THR A 74 5.57 -3.28 11.32
N ARG A 75 5.78 -4.27 12.21
CA ARG A 75 4.79 -5.34 12.40
C ARG A 75 3.40 -4.78 12.72
N LEU A 76 3.34 -3.68 13.48
CA LEU A 76 2.10 -3.02 13.83
C LEU A 76 1.36 -2.50 12.59
N GLU A 77 2.04 -1.81 11.67
CA GLU A 77 1.43 -1.32 10.42
C GLU A 77 0.88 -2.46 9.57
N VAL A 78 1.67 -3.52 9.39
CA VAL A 78 1.28 -4.68 8.58
C VAL A 78 0.07 -5.39 9.20
N GLU A 79 0.14 -5.71 10.49
CA GLU A 79 -0.95 -6.43 11.17
C GLU A 79 -2.22 -5.58 11.28
N THR A 80 -2.10 -4.26 11.53
CA THR A 80 -3.26 -3.37 11.56
C THR A 80 -3.98 -3.38 10.21
N ALA A 81 -3.24 -3.27 9.10
CA ALA A 81 -3.83 -3.32 7.76
C ALA A 81 -4.43 -4.69 7.45
N GLN A 82 -3.75 -5.78 7.83
CA GLN A 82 -4.23 -7.14 7.64
C GLN A 82 -5.54 -7.39 8.39
N TYR A 83 -5.58 -7.13 9.70
CA TYR A 83 -6.77 -7.39 10.51
C TYR A 83 -7.93 -6.45 10.16
N ALA A 84 -7.65 -5.22 9.71
CA ALA A 84 -8.68 -4.36 9.13
C ALA A 84 -9.32 -4.99 7.88
N ALA A 85 -8.53 -5.61 7.01
CA ALA A 85 -9.05 -6.33 5.84
C ALA A 85 -9.82 -7.60 6.22
N VAL A 86 -9.37 -8.36 7.22
CA VAL A 86 -10.07 -9.53 7.77
C VAL A 86 -11.47 -9.13 8.25
N TYR A 87 -11.60 -8.06 9.04
CA TYR A 87 -12.90 -7.59 9.51
C TYR A 87 -13.77 -6.98 8.40
N ALA A 88 -13.17 -6.37 7.38
CA ALA A 88 -13.91 -5.88 6.22
C ALA A 88 -14.47 -7.03 5.36
N ALA A 89 -13.75 -8.15 5.27
CA ALA A 89 -14.18 -9.33 4.53
C ALA A 89 -15.36 -10.04 5.20
N ASN A 90 -15.41 -10.07 6.55
CA ASN A 90 -16.55 -10.59 7.29
C ASN A 90 -16.92 -9.68 8.48
N PRO A 91 -17.84 -8.71 8.29
CA PRO A 91 -18.25 -7.79 9.36
C PRO A 91 -18.85 -8.47 10.59
N THR A 92 -19.46 -9.64 10.43
CA THR A 92 -20.06 -10.42 11.54
C THR A 92 -18.98 -10.90 12.51
N LEU A 93 -17.77 -11.17 12.02
CA LEU A 93 -16.64 -11.61 12.83
C LEU A 93 -16.32 -10.61 13.94
N ALA A 94 -16.37 -9.30 13.66
CA ALA A 94 -16.09 -8.27 14.66
C ALA A 94 -17.05 -8.36 15.85
N GLU A 95 -18.33 -8.62 15.58
CA GLU A 95 -19.34 -8.76 16.62
C GLU A 95 -19.11 -10.02 17.48
N ARG A 96 -18.75 -11.14 16.85
CA ARG A 96 -18.43 -12.37 17.58
C ARG A 96 -17.18 -12.23 18.44
N VAL A 97 -16.14 -11.60 17.92
CA VAL A 97 -14.90 -11.33 18.69
C VAL A 97 -15.18 -10.37 19.85
N ARG A 98 -16.07 -9.39 19.71
CA ARG A 98 -16.53 -8.55 20.84
C ARG A 98 -17.22 -9.36 21.92
N GLN A 99 -18.14 -10.24 21.54
CA GLN A 99 -18.85 -11.12 22.47
C GLN A 99 -17.86 -12.00 23.25
N TYR A 100 -16.83 -12.49 22.57
CA TYR A 100 -15.79 -13.31 23.19
C TYR A 100 -14.89 -12.47 24.12
N SER A 101 -14.45 -11.29 23.69
CA SER A 101 -13.69 -10.35 24.54
C SER A 101 -14.46 -9.99 25.81
N ALA A 102 -15.75 -9.67 25.68
CA ALA A 102 -16.60 -9.33 26.83
C ALA A 102 -16.76 -10.51 27.81
N LEU A 103 -16.81 -11.75 27.30
CA LEU A 103 -16.81 -12.94 28.14
C LEU A 103 -15.50 -13.08 28.92
N LEU A 104 -14.35 -12.86 28.27
CA LEU A 104 -13.06 -12.89 28.95
C LEU A 104 -12.98 -11.80 30.03
N ASP A 105 -13.39 -10.58 29.71
CA ASP A 105 -13.40 -9.44 30.64
C ASP A 105 -14.31 -9.71 31.86
N ALA A 106 -15.49 -10.29 31.64
CA ALA A 106 -16.43 -10.65 32.71
C ALA A 106 -15.85 -11.66 33.71
N HIS A 107 -14.90 -12.49 33.26
CA HIS A 107 -14.19 -13.46 34.09
C HIS A 107 -12.79 -12.99 34.51
N GLY A 108 -12.40 -11.75 34.17
CA GLY A 108 -11.07 -11.20 34.47
C GLY A 108 -9.92 -11.93 33.75
N LEU A 109 -10.20 -12.54 32.61
CA LEU A 109 -9.26 -13.34 31.84
C LEU A 109 -8.54 -12.51 30.77
N ALA A 110 -7.28 -12.84 30.51
CA ALA A 110 -6.52 -12.22 29.42
C ALA A 110 -6.98 -12.74 28.05
N ALA A 111 -6.75 -11.95 26.99
CA ALA A 111 -7.00 -12.34 25.59
C ALA A 111 -6.25 -13.61 25.14
N THR A 112 -5.23 -14.02 25.89
CA THR A 112 -4.43 -15.24 25.66
C THR A 112 -4.89 -16.43 26.51
N ALA A 113 -6.01 -16.32 27.22
CA ALA A 113 -6.53 -17.39 28.05
C ALA A 113 -6.83 -18.64 27.22
N THR A 114 -6.48 -19.79 27.78
CA THR A 114 -6.71 -21.11 27.19
C THR A 114 -8.14 -21.58 27.43
N SER A 115 -8.59 -22.55 26.62
CA SER A 115 -9.90 -23.19 26.82
C SER A 115 -10.10 -23.74 28.23
N ASP A 116 -9.04 -24.27 28.85
CA ASP A 116 -9.08 -24.83 30.21
C ASP A 116 -9.25 -23.72 31.27
N GLU A 117 -8.53 -22.61 31.12
CA GLU A 117 -8.64 -21.45 32.03
C GLU A 117 -10.04 -20.82 31.96
N ILE A 118 -10.60 -20.70 30.75
CA ILE A 118 -11.95 -20.16 30.55
C ILE A 118 -12.99 -21.12 31.15
N SER A 119 -12.85 -22.41 30.90
CA SER A 119 -13.75 -23.43 31.46
C SER A 119 -13.69 -23.46 32.98
N ALA A 120 -12.49 -23.37 33.57
CA ALA A 120 -12.30 -23.30 35.01
C ALA A 120 -12.93 -22.03 35.61
N ALA A 121 -12.81 -20.88 34.95
CA ALA A 121 -13.42 -19.63 35.40
C ALA A 121 -14.96 -19.70 35.37
N ILE A 122 -15.56 -20.30 34.34
CA ILE A 122 -17.01 -20.49 34.25
C ILE A 122 -17.50 -21.45 35.34
N MET A 123 -16.85 -22.60 35.50
CA MET A 123 -17.27 -23.61 36.47
C MET A 123 -17.03 -23.17 37.92
N GLY A 124 -15.99 -22.37 38.16
CA GLY A 124 -15.64 -21.80 39.45
C GLY A 124 -16.47 -20.59 39.87
N ASP A 125 -17.37 -20.08 39.02
CA ASP A 125 -18.21 -18.92 39.34
C ASP A 125 -19.28 -19.28 40.39
N GLU A 126 -19.00 -19.02 41.66
CA GLU A 126 -19.91 -19.34 42.78
C GLU A 126 -21.21 -18.54 42.77
N THR A 127 -21.30 -17.49 41.94
CA THR A 127 -22.51 -16.66 41.83
C THR A 127 -23.59 -17.27 40.94
N LYS A 128 -23.24 -18.34 40.19
CA LYS A 128 -24.12 -19.02 39.23
C LYS A 128 -24.50 -20.42 39.68
N THR A 129 -25.70 -20.83 39.32
CA THR A 129 -26.17 -22.21 39.44
C THR A 129 -25.46 -23.12 38.43
N ASP A 130 -25.47 -24.44 38.68
CA ASP A 130 -24.89 -25.42 37.75
C ASP A 130 -25.55 -25.37 36.36
N ALA A 131 -26.84 -25.06 36.29
CA ALA A 131 -27.55 -24.88 35.02
C ALA A 131 -27.05 -23.66 34.23
N GLU A 132 -26.81 -22.53 34.91
CA GLU A 132 -26.27 -21.32 34.30
C GLU A 132 -24.81 -21.52 33.84
N LYS A 133 -24.00 -22.23 34.63
CA LYS A 133 -22.62 -22.59 34.26
C LYS A 133 -22.58 -23.47 33.01
N THR A 134 -23.45 -24.49 32.96
CA THR A 134 -23.58 -25.38 31.81
C THR A 134 -24.02 -24.61 30.57
N ALA A 135 -25.01 -23.71 30.71
CA ALA A 135 -25.47 -22.85 29.62
C ALA A 135 -24.37 -21.91 29.11
N ALA A 136 -23.57 -21.33 30.01
CA ALA A 136 -22.43 -20.48 29.65
C ALA A 136 -21.34 -21.26 28.90
N GLY A 137 -21.02 -22.47 29.34
CA GLY A 137 -20.08 -23.34 28.63
C GLY A 137 -20.56 -23.72 27.22
N ALA A 138 -21.84 -24.03 27.06
CA ALA A 138 -22.42 -24.30 25.75
C ALA A 138 -22.40 -23.07 24.83
N ALA A 139 -22.74 -21.89 25.37
CA ALA A 139 -22.70 -20.63 24.62
C ALA A 139 -21.28 -20.27 24.16
N LEU A 140 -20.27 -20.51 25.01
CA LEU A 140 -18.86 -20.32 24.66
C LEU A 140 -18.46 -21.20 23.46
N LEU A 141 -18.80 -22.49 23.48
CA LEU A 141 -18.50 -23.41 22.38
C LEU A 141 -19.14 -22.96 21.06
N THR A 142 -20.41 -22.55 21.11
CA THR A 142 -21.10 -21.99 19.94
C THR A 142 -20.40 -20.73 19.44
N LEU A 143 -20.02 -19.82 20.34
CA LEU A 143 -19.37 -18.56 19.97
C LEU A 143 -18.01 -18.79 19.30
N ILE A 144 -17.19 -19.71 19.82
CA ILE A 144 -15.90 -20.06 19.20
C ILE A 144 -16.12 -20.66 17.82
N HIS A 145 -17.10 -21.55 17.66
CA HIS A 145 -17.42 -22.13 16.37
C HIS A 145 -17.90 -21.09 15.35
N ASP A 146 -18.73 -20.15 15.78
CA ASP A 146 -19.18 -19.02 14.94
C ASP A 146 -17.98 -18.15 14.51
N ILE A 147 -17.04 -17.86 15.43
CA ILE A 147 -15.81 -17.13 15.11
C ILE A 147 -14.98 -17.91 14.09
N GLU A 148 -14.82 -19.22 14.28
CA GLU A 148 -14.05 -20.06 13.37
C GLU A 148 -14.63 -20.04 11.95
N ILE A 149 -15.94 -20.24 11.81
CA ILE A 149 -16.63 -20.17 10.52
C ILE A 149 -16.43 -18.79 9.90
N ASN A 150 -16.73 -17.72 10.63
CA ASN A 150 -16.64 -16.37 10.08
C ASN A 150 -15.22 -15.98 9.72
N TYR A 151 -14.22 -16.48 10.46
CA TYR A 151 -12.82 -16.26 10.17
C TYR A 151 -12.38 -17.04 8.92
N GLN A 152 -12.80 -18.29 8.74
CA GLN A 152 -12.54 -19.08 7.52
C GLN A 152 -13.15 -18.43 6.28
N GLU A 153 -14.35 -17.84 6.40
CA GLU A 153 -15.01 -17.10 5.32
C GLU A 153 -14.25 -15.86 4.85
N THR A 154 -13.29 -15.34 5.63
CA THR A 154 -12.43 -14.22 5.20
C THR A 154 -11.42 -14.61 4.12
N GLY A 155 -11.20 -15.92 3.91
CA GLY A 155 -10.22 -16.44 2.96
C GLY A 155 -8.78 -16.42 3.45
N GLU A 156 -8.53 -16.07 4.72
CA GLU A 156 -7.22 -16.19 5.34
C GLU A 156 -6.80 -17.68 5.44
N PRO A 157 -5.72 -18.09 4.76
CA PRO A 157 -5.36 -19.51 4.66
C PRO A 157 -4.81 -20.06 5.98
N GLY A 158 -5.34 -21.20 6.40
CA GLY A 158 -4.64 -22.14 7.30
C GLY A 158 -4.40 -21.66 8.73
N LEU A 159 -5.11 -20.65 9.21
CA LEU A 159 -5.01 -20.20 10.60
C LEU A 159 -6.08 -20.87 11.46
N ASP A 160 -5.61 -21.56 12.50
CA ASP A 160 -6.44 -21.97 13.63
C ASP A 160 -7.05 -20.71 14.26
N ALA A 161 -8.38 -20.62 14.24
CA ALA A 161 -9.11 -19.47 14.77
C ALA A 161 -8.74 -19.24 16.25
N TRP A 162 -8.48 -20.31 17.01
CA TRP A 162 -8.03 -20.21 18.39
C TRP A 162 -6.68 -19.49 18.53
N ALA A 163 -5.71 -19.81 17.67
CA ALA A 163 -4.42 -19.14 17.67
C ALA A 163 -4.53 -17.67 17.22
N ALA A 164 -5.55 -17.32 16.43
CA ALA A 164 -5.80 -15.97 15.94
C ALA A 164 -6.54 -15.08 16.94
N LEU A 165 -7.32 -15.65 17.88
CA LEU A 165 -8.17 -14.91 18.84
C LEU A 165 -7.45 -13.76 19.57
N PRO A 166 -6.24 -13.91 20.13
CA PRO A 166 -5.56 -12.80 20.82
C PRO A 166 -5.30 -11.61 19.89
N LYS A 167 -4.95 -11.87 18.62
CA LYS A 167 -4.72 -10.81 17.64
C LYS A 167 -6.03 -10.24 17.09
N LEU A 168 -7.06 -11.07 16.90
CA LEU A 168 -8.41 -10.61 16.57
C LEU A 168 -8.89 -9.60 17.64
N ILE A 169 -8.79 -9.95 18.91
CA ILE A 169 -9.13 -9.03 20.02
C ILE A 169 -8.27 -7.76 19.97
N LYS A 170 -6.94 -7.90 19.82
CA LYS A 170 -6.01 -6.76 19.79
C LYS A 170 -6.33 -5.75 18.67
N TYR A 171 -6.72 -6.22 17.50
CA TYR A 171 -6.99 -5.39 16.31
C TYR A 171 -8.48 -5.20 16.05
N LEU A 172 -9.31 -5.43 17.06
CA LEU A 172 -10.75 -5.27 16.97
C LEU A 172 -11.09 -3.80 16.60
N PRO A 173 -11.96 -3.56 15.61
CA PRO A 173 -12.37 -2.22 15.26
C PRO A 173 -13.23 -1.61 16.36
N VAL A 174 -12.85 -0.40 16.79
CA VAL A 174 -13.64 0.42 17.72
C VAL A 174 -14.99 0.68 17.09
N THR A 175 -16.08 0.36 17.78
CA THR A 175 -17.41 0.78 17.35
C THR A 175 -17.43 2.30 17.35
N ALA A 176 -17.72 2.91 16.21
CA ALA A 176 -17.96 4.34 16.16
C ALA A 176 -19.10 4.65 17.15
N GLU A 177 -18.79 5.36 18.23
CA GLU A 177 -19.81 5.94 19.08
C GLU A 177 -20.69 6.80 18.16
N THR A 178 -21.97 6.46 18.10
CA THR A 178 -22.93 7.36 17.45
C THR A 178 -22.84 8.67 18.20
N PRO A 179 -22.47 9.80 17.55
CA PRO A 179 -22.37 11.06 18.27
C PRO A 179 -23.72 11.29 18.94
N GLU A 180 -23.69 11.52 20.26
CA GLU A 180 -24.88 11.94 21.01
C GLU A 180 -25.54 13.07 20.23
N GLN A 181 -26.68 12.78 19.60
CA GLN A 181 -27.49 13.80 18.99
C GLN A 181 -28.03 14.63 20.15
N GLY A 182 -27.34 15.73 20.43
CA GLY A 182 -27.88 16.80 21.25
C GLY A 182 -29.20 17.28 20.64
N ALA A 183 -30.29 17.04 21.36
CA ALA A 183 -31.57 17.70 21.20
C ALA A 183 -32.18 17.90 22.59
#